data_AF-A0A2M6XSU5-F1
#
_entry.id   AF-A0A2M6XSU5-F1
#
_cell.length_a   1.000
_cell.length_b   1.000
_cell.length_c   1.000
_cell.angle_alpha   90.00
_cell.angle_beta   90.00
_cell.angle_gamma   90.00
#
_symmetry.space_group_name_H-M   'P 1'
#
loop_
_entity.id
_entity.type
_entity.pdbx_description
1 polymer ?
#
loop_
_entity_poly.entity_id
_entity_poly.type
_entity_poly.pdbx_seq_one_letter_code
_entity_poly.pdbx_strand_id
1 'polypeptide(L)'
;MSHEEQIVQIFSRLKEIFILENFQFKIMRRQIDEEGRGVLNLKRSYRLAHTSLKNKTITVDIYTPRFRKPKSIRSILNILAHEIAHHQKLPFRQRFRGRIITRQHYPAFYEQVNKNIEKIKRDEILKEYFK
;
A
#
# COMPACT_ATOMS: atom_id res chain seq x y z
N MET A 1 -10.59 -4.67 19.59
CA MET A 1 -10.45 -4.73 18.12
C MET A 1 -9.00 -5.01 17.78
N SER A 2 -8.72 -6.03 16.98
CA SER A 2 -7.37 -6.37 16.53
C SER A 2 -6.85 -5.34 15.53
N HIS A 3 -5.52 -5.13 15.50
CA HIS A 3 -4.86 -4.28 14.50
C HIS A 3 -5.22 -4.70 13.07
N GLU A 4 -5.36 -5.99 12.83
CA GLU A 4 -5.71 -6.54 11.51
C GLU A 4 -7.15 -6.21 11.12
N GLU A 5 -8.10 -6.37 12.06
CA GLU A 5 -9.51 -6.02 11.87
C GLU A 5 -9.66 -4.53 11.56
N GLN A 6 -8.91 -3.69 12.28
CA GLN A 6 -8.91 -2.24 12.07
C GLN A 6 -8.46 -1.88 10.65
N ILE A 7 -7.42 -2.54 10.16
CA ILE A 7 -6.92 -2.31 8.80
C ILE A 7 -7.89 -2.81 7.74
N VAL A 8 -8.55 -3.95 7.97
CA VAL A 8 -9.59 -4.47 7.06
C VAL A 8 -10.76 -3.49 6.97
N GLN A 9 -11.21 -2.92 8.09
CA GLN A 9 -12.25 -1.89 8.10
C GLN A 9 -11.81 -0.62 7.37
N ILE A 10 -10.57 -0.15 7.61
CA ILE A 10 -10.00 0.98 6.89
C ILE A 10 -9.97 0.72 5.39
N PHE A 11 -9.58 -0.50 4.96
CA PHE A 11 -9.58 -0.86 3.56
C PHE A 11 -11.00 -0.88 2.97
N SER A 12 -11.99 -1.36 3.73
CA SER A 12 -13.40 -1.30 3.33
C SER A 12 -13.83 0.15 3.08
N ARG A 13 -13.48 1.07 3.99
CA ARG A 13 -13.77 2.50 3.81
C ARG A 13 -13.06 3.09 2.58
N LEU A 14 -11.81 2.70 2.34
CA LEU A 14 -11.08 3.13 1.15
C LEU A 14 -11.71 2.62 -0.14
N LYS A 15 -12.29 1.42 -0.15
CA LYS A 15 -13.02 0.90 -1.32
C LYS A 15 -14.19 1.80 -1.70
N GLU A 16 -14.92 2.31 -0.72
CA GLU A 16 -16.01 3.26 -0.92
C GLU A 16 -15.48 4.60 -1.46
N ILE A 17 -14.44 5.15 -0.81
CA ILE A 17 -13.86 6.45 -1.19
C ILE A 17 -13.32 6.42 -2.63
N PHE A 18 -12.69 5.32 -3.04
CA PHE A 18 -12.02 5.21 -4.34
C PHE A 18 -12.79 4.41 -5.38
N ILE A 19 -14.00 3.93 -5.06
CA ILE A 19 -14.85 3.12 -5.95
C ILE A 19 -14.07 1.90 -6.49
N LEU A 20 -13.44 1.16 -5.57
CA LEU A 20 -12.55 0.04 -5.89
C LEU A 20 -13.34 -1.26 -6.08
N GLU A 21 -13.98 -1.40 -7.23
CA GLU A 21 -14.76 -2.59 -7.57
C GLU A 21 -13.89 -3.85 -7.72
N ASN A 22 -14.31 -4.92 -7.04
CA ASN A 22 -13.66 -6.25 -7.07
C ASN A 22 -12.22 -6.26 -6.50
N PHE A 23 -11.82 -5.23 -5.74
CA PHE A 23 -10.52 -5.24 -5.10
C PHE A 23 -10.46 -6.20 -3.91
N GLN A 24 -9.36 -6.92 -3.79
CA GLN A 24 -9.07 -7.77 -2.64
C GLN A 24 -7.92 -7.19 -1.83
N PHE A 25 -8.07 -7.20 -0.51
CA PHE A 25 -6.98 -6.86 0.40
C PHE A 25 -6.45 -8.11 1.07
N LYS A 26 -5.12 -8.21 1.11
CA LYS A 26 -4.42 -9.31 1.77
C LYS A 26 -3.39 -8.74 2.73
N ILE A 27 -3.31 -9.32 3.92
CA ILE A 27 -2.25 -9.01 4.87
C ILE A 27 -1.03 -9.85 4.49
N MET A 28 0.13 -9.21 4.36
CA MET A 28 1.36 -9.92 4.06
C MET A 28 1.81 -10.71 5.29
N ARG A 29 1.76 -12.05 5.18
CA ARG A 29 2.34 -12.96 6.17
C ARG A 29 3.80 -13.23 5.80
N ARG A 30 4.71 -12.87 6.70
CA ARG A 30 6.16 -13.12 6.55
C ARG A 30 6.55 -14.35 7.33
N GLN A 31 7.59 -15.06 6.89
CA GLN A 31 8.24 -16.07 7.72
C GLN A 31 8.96 -15.36 8.87
N ILE A 32 8.61 -15.76 10.08
CA ILE A 32 9.12 -15.19 11.33
C ILE A 32 10.21 -16.12 11.86
N ASP A 33 11.16 -15.56 12.57
CA ASP A 33 12.18 -16.28 13.31
C ASP A 33 11.57 -17.20 14.38
N GLU A 34 12.34 -18.20 14.85
CA GLU A 34 11.88 -19.22 15.81
C GLU A 34 11.37 -18.58 17.12
N GLU A 35 11.94 -17.44 17.51
CA GLU A 35 11.54 -16.67 18.70
C GLU A 35 10.37 -15.70 18.46
N GLY A 36 9.81 -15.65 17.25
CA GLY A 36 8.69 -14.76 16.92
C GLY A 36 9.06 -13.27 16.78
N ARG A 37 10.34 -12.91 16.93
CA ARG A 37 10.79 -11.51 17.09
C ARG A 37 10.84 -10.73 15.78
N GLY A 38 11.20 -11.36 14.66
CA GLY A 38 11.47 -10.65 13.40
C GLY A 38 11.40 -11.53 12.17
N VAL A 39 11.49 -10.92 10.98
CA VAL A 39 11.50 -11.66 9.70
C VAL A 39 12.87 -12.30 9.46
N LEU A 40 12.90 -13.60 9.18
CA LEU A 40 14.14 -14.38 8.93
C LEU A 40 15.06 -13.73 7.88
N ASN A 41 14.50 -13.20 6.80
CA ASN A 41 15.26 -12.56 5.73
C ASN A 41 14.97 -11.05 5.65
N LEU A 42 15.76 -10.28 6.40
CA LEU A 42 15.68 -8.81 6.42
C LEU A 42 15.93 -8.17 5.04
N LYS A 43 16.80 -8.74 4.20
CA LYS A 43 17.04 -8.19 2.85
C LYS A 43 15.81 -8.31 1.95
N ARG A 44 15.01 -9.36 2.11
CA ARG A 44 13.74 -9.53 1.38
C ARG A 44 12.54 -8.83 2.05
N SER A 45 12.71 -8.31 3.27
CA SER A 45 11.65 -7.68 4.06
C SER A 45 11.43 -6.20 3.76
N TYR A 46 12.29 -5.57 2.95
CA TYR A 46 12.12 -4.17 2.51
C TYR A 46 10.90 -3.95 1.60
N ARG A 47 10.33 -5.01 0.99
CA ARG A 47 9.12 -4.87 0.16
C ARG A 47 7.88 -4.67 1.03
N LEU A 48 7.48 -3.42 1.26
CA LEU A 48 6.38 -3.09 2.19
C LEU A 48 5.00 -3.49 1.67
N ALA A 49 4.79 -3.47 0.37
CA ALA A 49 3.55 -3.87 -0.26
C ALA A 49 3.80 -4.39 -1.68
N HIS A 50 2.77 -5.02 -2.24
CA HIS A 50 2.69 -5.25 -3.67
C HIS A 50 1.23 -5.22 -4.10
N THR A 51 1.01 -4.78 -5.33
CA THR A 51 -0.30 -4.88 -5.96
C THR A 51 -0.25 -5.64 -7.28
N SER A 52 -1.30 -6.41 -7.55
CA SER A 52 -1.54 -7.07 -8.83
C SER A 52 -2.61 -6.31 -9.58
N LEU A 53 -2.25 -5.72 -10.72
CA LEU A 53 -3.16 -5.00 -11.61
C LEU A 53 -4.23 -5.94 -12.20
N LYS A 54 -3.81 -7.16 -12.60
CA LYS A 54 -4.70 -8.15 -13.21
C LYS A 54 -5.75 -8.66 -12.22
N ASN A 55 -5.31 -9.00 -11.01
CA ASN A 55 -6.17 -9.64 -10.01
C ASN A 55 -6.79 -8.65 -9.03
N LYS A 56 -6.58 -7.33 -9.24
CA LYS A 56 -7.02 -6.24 -8.36
C LYS A 56 -6.75 -6.53 -6.88
N THR A 57 -5.58 -7.10 -6.58
CA THR A 57 -5.21 -7.50 -5.22
C THR A 57 -4.16 -6.54 -4.67
N ILE A 58 -4.40 -5.99 -3.48
CA ILE A 58 -3.43 -5.16 -2.76
C ILE A 58 -2.99 -5.95 -1.52
N THR A 59 -1.69 -6.21 -1.42
CA THR A 59 -1.11 -6.92 -0.28
C THR A 59 -0.16 -6.01 0.47
N VAL A 60 -0.40 -5.79 1.76
CA VAL A 60 0.42 -4.87 2.58
C VAL A 60 1.01 -5.57 3.79
N ASP A 61 2.27 -5.29 4.09
CA ASP A 61 2.90 -5.65 5.35
C ASP A 61 2.54 -4.62 6.42
N ILE A 62 1.63 -5.01 7.31
CA ILE A 62 1.05 -4.15 8.34
C ILE A 62 1.91 -4.07 9.61
N TYR A 63 3.01 -4.83 9.65
CA TYR A 63 3.92 -4.94 10.78
C TYR A 63 5.33 -4.52 10.39
N THR A 64 6.11 -4.08 11.37
CA THR A 64 7.51 -3.68 11.16
C THR A 64 8.37 -4.92 10.85
N PRO A 65 9.35 -4.83 9.93
CA PRO A 65 10.14 -6.01 9.55
C PRO A 65 10.99 -6.61 10.67
N ARG A 66 11.54 -5.75 11.55
CA ARG A 66 12.52 -6.17 12.56
C ARG A 66 11.89 -6.73 13.84
N PHE A 67 10.77 -6.14 14.28
CA PHE A 67 10.15 -6.47 15.58
C PHE A 67 8.70 -6.97 15.45
N ARG A 68 8.18 -7.09 14.22
CA ARG A 68 6.76 -7.38 13.93
C ARG A 68 5.75 -6.53 14.70
N LYS A 69 6.15 -5.34 15.15
CA LYS A 69 5.26 -4.38 15.80
C LYS A 69 4.27 -3.79 14.79
N PRO A 70 3.01 -3.49 15.16
CA PRO A 70 2.05 -2.79 14.31
C PRO A 70 2.65 -1.52 13.70
N LYS A 71 2.51 -1.34 12.37
CA LYS A 71 2.81 -0.05 11.73
C LYS A 71 1.72 0.96 12.10
N SER A 72 2.09 2.24 12.13
CA SER A 72 1.11 3.31 12.29
C SER A 72 0.09 3.27 11.16
N ILE A 73 -1.16 3.59 11.48
CA ILE A 73 -2.26 3.61 10.52
C ILE A 73 -1.96 4.61 9.39
N ARG A 74 -1.39 5.77 9.72
CA ARG A 74 -0.89 6.75 8.75
C ARG A 74 0.08 6.14 7.73
N SER A 75 1.04 5.33 8.20
CA SER A 75 2.00 4.66 7.30
C SER A 75 1.30 3.68 6.38
N ILE A 76 0.30 2.95 6.87
CA ILE A 76 -0.47 1.99 6.07
C ILE A 76 -1.34 2.73 5.04
N LEU A 77 -2.01 3.82 5.43
CA LEU A 77 -2.80 4.66 4.54
C LEU A 77 -1.95 5.23 3.40
N ASN A 78 -0.73 5.69 3.68
CA ASN A 78 0.20 6.16 2.64
C ASN A 78 0.60 5.03 1.67
N ILE A 79 0.85 3.83 2.18
CA ILE A 79 1.13 2.65 1.35
C ILE A 79 -0.09 2.33 0.48
N LEU A 80 -1.30 2.28 1.06
CA LEU A 80 -2.52 2.00 0.30
C LEU A 80 -2.79 3.07 -0.77
N ALA A 81 -2.57 4.35 -0.47
CA ALA A 81 -2.69 5.43 -1.45
C ALA A 81 -1.73 5.25 -2.64
N HIS A 82 -0.50 4.77 -2.37
CA HIS A 82 0.49 4.43 -3.38
C HIS A 82 0.06 3.24 -4.24
N GLU A 83 -0.36 2.14 -3.60
CA GLU A 83 -0.80 0.94 -4.31
C GLU A 83 -2.05 1.20 -5.16
N ILE A 84 -3.01 1.98 -4.65
CA ILE A 84 -4.20 2.41 -5.42
C ILE A 84 -3.79 3.27 -6.62
N ALA A 85 -2.80 4.16 -6.47
CA ALA A 85 -2.32 4.98 -7.58
C ALA A 85 -1.75 4.13 -8.73
N HIS A 86 -1.18 2.95 -8.47
CA HIS A 86 -0.73 2.06 -9.53
C HIS A 86 -1.87 1.55 -10.44
N HIS A 87 -3.11 1.51 -9.93
CA HIS A 87 -4.30 1.16 -10.73
C HIS A 87 -4.90 2.36 -11.46
N GLN A 88 -4.72 3.57 -10.92
CA GLN A 88 -5.24 4.80 -11.52
C GLN A 88 -4.30 5.40 -12.57
N LYS A 89 -2.99 5.22 -12.39
CA LYS A 89 -1.93 5.66 -13.29
C LYS A 89 -1.03 4.49 -13.63
N LEU A 90 -1.43 3.77 -14.67
CA LEU A 90 -0.70 2.62 -15.16
C LEU A 90 0.70 3.03 -15.63
N PRO A 91 1.71 2.18 -15.38
CA PRO A 91 3.03 2.36 -15.95
C PRO A 91 2.97 2.41 -17.47
N PHE A 92 3.72 3.34 -18.06
CA PHE A 92 3.84 3.45 -19.51
C PHE A 92 5.27 3.16 -19.97
N ARG A 93 5.44 2.81 -21.24
CA ARG A 93 6.74 2.60 -21.86
C ARG A 93 7.19 3.86 -22.57
N GLN A 94 8.47 4.21 -22.44
CA GLN A 94 9.07 5.36 -23.08
C GLN A 94 10.41 4.96 -23.70
N ARG A 95 10.73 5.52 -24.88
CA ARG A 95 12.08 5.40 -25.44
C ARG A 95 12.98 6.47 -24.81
N PHE A 96 14.07 6.06 -24.19
CA PHE A 96 15.05 6.95 -23.57
C PHE A 96 16.46 6.48 -23.90
N ARG A 97 17.26 7.34 -24.53
CA ARG A 97 18.63 7.03 -24.98
C ARG A 97 18.73 5.68 -25.73
N GLY A 98 17.82 5.46 -26.68
CA GLY A 98 17.78 4.26 -27.50
C GLY A 98 17.16 3.02 -26.85
N ARG A 99 16.82 3.03 -25.55
CA ARG A 99 16.23 1.90 -24.83
C ARG A 99 14.74 2.12 -24.52
N ILE A 100 13.94 1.06 -24.54
CA ILE A 100 12.55 1.11 -24.05
C ILE A 100 12.58 0.88 -22.53
N ILE A 101 12.14 1.86 -21.77
CA ILE A 101 12.07 1.81 -20.31
C ILE A 101 10.61 1.85 -19.85
N THR A 102 10.32 1.19 -18.73
CA THR A 102 9.00 1.27 -18.07
C THR A 102 9.05 2.37 -17.01
N ARG A 103 8.15 3.35 -17.13
CA ARG A 103 8.00 4.44 -16.16
C ARG A 103 6.89 4.07 -15.17
N GLN A 104 7.28 3.47 -14.03
CA GLN A 104 6.34 3.08 -12.97
C GLN A 104 6.12 4.19 -11.94
N HIS A 105 7.17 4.92 -11.55
CA HIS A 105 7.16 5.98 -10.53
C HIS A 105 7.61 7.32 -11.12
N TYR A 106 6.96 7.76 -12.20
CA TYR A 106 7.21 9.06 -12.83
C TYR A 106 6.51 10.20 -12.04
N PRO A 107 6.91 11.49 -12.14
CA PRO A 107 6.28 12.57 -11.38
C PRO A 107 4.74 12.59 -11.40
N ALA A 108 4.13 12.36 -12.56
CA ALA A 108 2.67 12.27 -12.69
C ALA A 108 2.03 11.15 -11.85
N PHE A 109 2.76 10.06 -11.58
CA PHE A 109 2.32 9.02 -10.64
C PHE A 109 2.30 9.57 -9.20
N TYR A 110 3.35 10.29 -8.78
CA TYR A 110 3.40 10.88 -7.44
C TYR A 110 2.34 11.97 -7.24
N GLU A 111 2.01 12.73 -8.28
CA GLU A 111 0.87 13.64 -8.25
C GLU A 111 -0.45 12.90 -7.96
N GLN A 112 -0.64 11.71 -8.55
CA GLN A 112 -1.80 10.88 -8.25
C GLN A 112 -1.78 10.34 -6.82
N VAL A 113 -0.62 9.91 -6.32
CA VAL A 113 -0.47 9.51 -4.91
C VAL A 113 -0.88 10.64 -3.97
N ASN A 114 -0.41 11.87 -4.24
CA ASN A 114 -0.75 13.04 -3.44
C ASN A 114 -2.25 13.34 -3.49
N LYS A 115 -2.88 13.27 -4.67
CA LYS A 115 -4.34 13.40 -4.81
C LYS A 115 -5.09 12.35 -3.98
N ASN A 116 -4.61 11.11 -3.95
CA ASN A 116 -5.20 10.05 -3.14
C ASN A 116 -5.07 10.36 -1.64
N ILE A 117 -3.88 10.77 -1.17
CA ILE A 117 -3.67 11.15 0.22
C ILE A 117 -4.60 12.30 0.63
N GLU A 118 -4.71 13.34 -0.20
CA GLU A 118 -5.61 14.46 0.07
C GLU A 118 -7.08 14.04 0.09
N LYS A 119 -7.48 13.09 -0.78
CA LYS A 119 -8.84 12.52 -0.73
C LYS A 119 -9.10 11.78 0.58
N ILE A 120 -8.12 11.03 1.08
CA ILE A 120 -8.21 10.32 2.37
C ILE A 120 -8.30 11.31 3.52
N LYS A 121 -7.51 12.39 3.52
CA LYS A 121 -7.53 13.43 4.56
C LYS A 121 -8.86 14.20 4.64
N ARG A 122 -9.64 14.21 3.57
CA ARG A 122 -10.98 14.83 3.55
C ARG A 122 -12.07 13.94 4.15
N ASP A 123 -11.82 12.64 4.26
CA ASP A 123 -12.77 11.70 4.85
C ASP A 123 -12.88 11.92 6.38
N GLU A 124 -14.12 11.92 6.89
CA GLU A 124 -14.39 12.26 8.28
C GLU A 124 -13.79 11.28 9.28
N ILE A 125 -13.67 10.01 8.90
CA ILE A 125 -13.14 8.95 9.75
C ILE A 125 -11.62 8.89 9.61
N LEU A 126 -11.11 8.88 8.37
CA LEU A 126 -9.69 8.64 8.12
C LEU A 126 -8.80 9.86 8.40
N LYS A 127 -9.36 11.09 8.43
CA LYS A 127 -8.60 12.32 8.74
C LYS A 127 -7.94 12.30 10.12
N GLU A 128 -8.50 11.57 11.08
CA GLU A 128 -7.98 11.50 12.45
C GLU A 128 -6.59 10.88 12.50
N TYR A 129 -6.28 9.96 11.58
CA TYR A 129 -4.98 9.30 11.50
C TYR A 129 -3.87 10.16 10.86
N PHE A 130 -4.21 11.36 10.36
CA PHE A 130 -3.26 12.31 9.77
C PHE A 130 -2.95 13.51 10.66
N LYS A 131 -3.61 13.62 11.82
CA LYS A 131 -3.31 14.63 12.84
C LYS A 131 -1.94 14.39 13.48
#